data_AF-W6RG24-F1
#
_entry.id   AF-W6RG24-F1
#
_cell.length_a   1.000
_cell.length_b   1.000
_cell.length_c   1.000
_cell.angle_alpha   90.00
_cell.angle_beta   90.00
_cell.angle_gamma   90.00
#
_symmetry.space_group_name_H-M   'P 1'
#
loop_
_entity.id
_entity.type
_entity.pdbx_description
1 polymer ?
#
loop_
_entity_poly.entity_id
_entity_poly.type
_entity_poly.pdbx_seq_one_letter_code
_entity_poly.pdbx_strand_id
1 'polypeptide(L)'
;MICIETRHAKAFLKAQPNKTDRNDACGMAQIMRVNLYRSVHVKTLTSQKHRALLTARKLLQEKAIAIANDIRGLLRNFGLKVGLVGKIKFEERAGR
;
A
#
# COMPACT_ATOMS: atom_id res chain seq x y z
N MET A 1 5.90 8.26 23.24
CA MET A 1 5.86 6.82 22.88
C MET A 1 6.93 6.56 21.84
N ILE A 2 7.82 5.59 22.05
CA ILE A 2 8.87 5.18 21.10
C ILE A 2 8.45 3.83 20.51
N CYS A 3 8.49 3.70 19.19
CA CYS A 3 8.33 2.41 18.53
C CYS A 3 9.68 1.87 18.13
N ILE A 4 9.93 0.61 18.45
CA ILE A 4 11.19 -0.07 18.18
C ILE A 4 11.03 -1.06 17.03
N GLU A 5 12.10 -1.25 16.25
CA GLU A 5 12.10 -2.22 15.16
C GLU A 5 11.96 -3.65 15.71
N THR A 6 10.90 -4.34 15.28
CA THR A 6 10.54 -5.68 15.80
C THR A 6 11.57 -6.76 15.49
N ARG A 7 12.22 -6.70 14.31
CA ARG A 7 13.26 -7.67 13.94
C ARG A 7 14.51 -7.52 14.79
N HIS A 8 14.91 -6.28 15.07
CA HIS A 8 16.05 -5.97 15.93
C HIS A 8 15.78 -6.43 17.37
N ALA A 9 14.60 -6.09 17.91
CA ALA A 9 14.19 -6.55 19.24
C ALA A 9 14.13 -8.08 19.33
N LYS A 10 13.56 -8.75 18.31
CA LYS A 10 13.49 -10.21 18.25
C LYS A 10 14.87 -10.86 18.22
N ALA A 11 15.83 -10.31 17.48
CA ALA A 11 17.19 -10.83 17.42
C ALA A 11 17.86 -10.81 18.81
N PHE A 12 17.65 -9.73 19.57
CA PHE A 12 18.14 -9.63 20.94
C PHE A 12 17.46 -10.63 21.88
N LEU A 13 16.14 -10.73 21.84
CA LEU A 13 15.38 -11.64 22.72
C LEU A 13 15.67 -13.11 22.41
N LYS A 14 16.01 -13.46 21.16
CA LYS A 14 16.41 -14.82 20.77
C LYS A 14 17.69 -15.28 21.45
N ALA A 15 18.55 -14.37 21.91
CA ALA A 15 19.75 -14.72 22.67
C ALA A 15 19.44 -15.14 24.12
N GLN A 16 18.20 -14.97 24.59
CA GLN A 16 17.80 -15.44 25.92
C GLN A 16 17.57 -16.96 25.94
N PRO A 17 18.02 -17.68 26.98
CA PRO A 17 17.91 -19.14 27.04
C PRO A 17 16.47 -19.66 27.11
N ASN A 18 15.62 -19.00 27.90
CA ASN A 18 14.26 -19.45 28.17
C ASN A 18 13.26 -18.34 27.83
N LYS A 19 12.32 -18.66 26.93
CA LYS A 19 11.23 -17.75 26.56
C LYS A 19 10.10 -17.83 27.60
N THR A 20 9.83 -16.71 28.26
CA THR A 20 8.65 -16.48 29.10
C THR A 20 8.23 -15.02 28.94
N ASP A 21 6.95 -14.70 29.14
CA ASP A 21 6.48 -13.31 29.04
C ASP A 21 7.24 -12.37 29.99
N ARG A 22 7.62 -12.88 31.18
CA ARG A 22 8.45 -12.17 32.15
C ARG A 22 9.85 -11.85 31.61
N ASN A 23 10.51 -12.82 30.96
CA ASN A 23 11.84 -12.64 30.39
C ASN A 23 11.82 -11.75 29.15
N ASP A 24 10.79 -11.85 28.31
CA ASP A 24 10.60 -10.99 27.14
C ASP A 24 10.42 -9.52 27.59
N ALA A 25 9.57 -9.26 28.58
CA ALA A 25 9.39 -7.92 29.15
C ALA A 25 10.69 -7.37 29.76
N CYS A 26 11.42 -8.19 30.53
CA CYS A 26 12.70 -7.81 31.11
C CYS A 26 13.76 -7.52 30.03
N GLY A 27 13.82 -8.37 28.98
CA GLY A 27 14.73 -8.20 27.85
C GLY A 27 14.43 -6.94 27.05
N MET A 28 13.15 -6.63 26.82
CA MET A 28 12.72 -5.38 26.21
C MET A 28 13.09 -4.16 27.06
N ALA A 29 12.89 -4.22 28.38
CA ALA A 29 13.30 -3.15 29.28
C ALA A 29 14.82 -2.94 29.25
N GLN A 30 15.61 -4.02 29.20
CA GLN A 30 17.06 -3.96 29.16
C GLN A 30 17.55 -3.30 27.85
N ILE A 31 17.07 -3.71 26.68
CA ILE A 31 17.49 -3.08 25.41
C ILE A 31 17.11 -1.60 25.35
N MET A 32 15.99 -1.21 25.95
CA MET A 32 15.59 0.19 26.05
C MET A 32 16.52 0.96 26.98
N ARG A 33 16.87 0.39 28.15
CA ARG A 33 17.76 1.00 29.14
C ARG A 33 19.16 1.28 28.58
N VAL A 34 19.70 0.38 27.75
CA VAL A 34 21.05 0.53 27.17
C VAL A 34 21.07 1.09 25.75
N ASN A 35 19.93 1.58 25.24
CA ASN A 35 19.78 2.10 23.87
C ASN A 35 20.19 1.10 22.76
N LEU A 36 20.07 -0.20 23.01
CA LEU A 36 20.29 -1.27 22.02
C LEU A 36 19.00 -1.57 21.25
N TYR A 37 18.34 -0.53 20.74
CA TYR A 37 17.16 -0.64 19.90
C TYR A 37 17.28 0.29 18.71
N ARG A 38 16.55 -0.03 17.63
CA ARG A 38 16.38 0.88 16.50
C ARG A 38 15.00 1.51 16.57
N SER A 39 14.95 2.83 16.64
CA SER A 39 13.69 3.58 16.57
C SER A 39 13.09 3.50 15.17
N VAL A 40 11.78 3.32 15.09
CA VAL A 40 11.02 3.35 13.84
C VAL A 40 9.97 4.43 13.88
N HIS A 41 9.86 5.17 12.77
CA HIS A 41 8.82 6.17 12.62
C HIS A 41 7.46 5.50 12.42
N VAL A 42 6.49 5.88 13.25
CA VAL A 42 5.09 5.48 13.10
C VAL A 42 4.37 6.48 12.22
N LYS A 43 3.80 6.00 11.13
CA LYS A 43 2.98 6.83 10.24
C LYS A 43 1.75 7.34 11.00
N THR A 44 1.51 8.65 10.93
CA THR A 44 0.31 9.26 11.52
C THR A 44 -0.96 8.70 10.88
N LEU A 45 -2.06 8.69 11.63
CA LEU A 45 -3.37 8.24 11.11
C LEU A 45 -3.78 9.03 9.86
N THR A 46 -3.53 10.34 9.84
CA THR A 46 -3.78 11.21 8.68
C THR A 46 -2.97 10.77 7.46
N SER A 47 -1.67 10.46 7.62
CA SER A 47 -0.84 9.94 6.52
C SER A 47 -1.35 8.60 5.99
N GLN A 48 -1.83 7.73 6.87
CA GLN A 48 -2.42 6.44 6.48
C GLN A 48 -3.73 6.64 5.70
N LYS A 49 -4.62 7.51 6.17
CA LYS A 49 -5.87 7.87 5.47
C LYS A 49 -5.61 8.46 4.08
N HIS A 50 -4.69 9.43 3.97
CA HIS A 50 -4.32 10.00 2.67
C HIS A 50 -3.78 8.94 1.71
N ARG A 51 -2.89 8.06 2.18
CA ARG A 51 -2.37 6.98 1.35
C ARG A 51 -3.48 6.03 0.89
N ALA A 52 -4.42 5.67 1.76
CA ALA A 52 -5.56 4.82 1.41
C ALA A 52 -6.41 5.46 0.30
N LEU A 53 -6.75 6.75 0.43
CA LEU A 53 -7.52 7.49 -0.58
C LEU A 53 -6.80 7.57 -1.92
N LEU A 54 -5.49 7.84 -1.92
CA LEU A 54 -4.70 7.88 -3.15
C LEU A 54 -4.63 6.52 -3.85
N THR A 55 -4.47 5.44 -3.09
CA THR A 55 -4.51 4.07 -3.63
C THR A 55 -5.89 3.75 -4.23
N ALA A 56 -6.97 4.10 -3.53
CA ALA A 56 -8.34 3.89 -4.03
C ALA A 56 -8.60 4.67 -5.33
N ARG A 57 -8.19 5.94 -5.37
CA ARG A 57 -8.31 6.77 -6.58
C ARG A 57 -7.55 6.16 -7.75
N LYS A 58 -6.30 5.74 -7.52
CA LYS A 58 -5.46 5.12 -8.57
C LYS A 58 -6.11 3.84 -9.10
N LEU A 59 -6.63 2.98 -8.21
CA LEU A 59 -7.34 1.77 -8.59
C LEU A 59 -8.54 2.07 -9.51
N LEU A 60 -9.40 3.03 -9.13
CA LEU A 60 -10.55 3.40 -9.94
C LEU A 60 -10.14 3.97 -11.31
N GLN A 61 -9.12 4.81 -11.32
CA GLN A 61 -8.60 5.39 -12.57
C GLN A 61 -8.04 4.31 -13.51
N GLU A 62 -7.24 3.38 -12.99
CA GLU A 62 -6.69 2.27 -13.76
C GLU A 62 -7.79 1.37 -14.32
N LYS A 63 -8.82 1.07 -13.52
CA LYS A 63 -9.96 0.26 -13.97
C LYS A 63 -10.79 0.96 -15.04
N ALA A 64 -11.05 2.27 -14.90
CA ALA A 64 -11.75 3.03 -15.93
C ALA A 64 -10.98 3.05 -17.27
N ILE A 65 -9.65 3.22 -17.21
CA ILE A 65 -8.79 3.17 -18.40
C ILE A 65 -8.79 1.78 -19.01
N ALA A 66 -8.68 0.72 -18.20
CA ALA A 66 -8.73 -0.65 -18.67
C ALA A 66 -10.03 -0.94 -19.42
N ILE A 67 -11.18 -0.61 -18.82
CA ILE A 67 -12.50 -0.78 -19.47
C ILE A 67 -12.56 -0.03 -20.80
N ALA A 68 -12.11 1.23 -20.84
CA ALA A 68 -12.10 2.00 -22.08
C ALA A 68 -11.21 1.39 -23.17
N ASN A 69 -10.07 0.80 -22.78
CA ASN A 69 -9.17 0.11 -23.69
C ASN A 69 -9.76 -1.23 -24.17
N ASP A 70 -10.42 -1.98 -23.30
CA ASP A 70 -11.07 -3.25 -23.63
C ASP A 70 -12.18 -3.02 -24.66
N ILE A 71 -13.04 -2.02 -24.43
CA ILE A 71 -14.09 -1.64 -25.39
C ILE A 71 -13.49 -1.21 -26.73
N ARG A 72 -12.40 -0.42 -26.72
CA ARG A 72 -11.69 -0.05 -27.95
C ARG A 72 -11.16 -1.28 -28.68
N GLY A 73 -10.61 -2.25 -27.95
CA GLY A 73 -10.13 -3.52 -28.51
C GLY A 73 -11.25 -4.31 -29.19
N LEU A 74 -12.41 -4.44 -28.51
CA LEU A 74 -13.59 -5.11 -29.06
C LEU A 74 -14.09 -4.45 -30.35
N LEU A 75 -14.25 -3.12 -30.35
CA LEU A 75 -14.76 -2.38 -31.51
C LEU A 75 -13.78 -2.41 -32.70
N ARG A 76 -12.48 -2.43 -32.45
CA ARG A 76 -11.46 -2.54 -33.49
C ARG A 76 -11.59 -3.84 -34.30
N ASN A 77 -12.02 -4.94 -33.70
CA ASN A 77 -12.27 -6.20 -34.40
C ASN A 77 -13.40 -6.08 -35.43
N PHE A 78 -14.35 -5.17 -35.21
CA PHE A 78 -15.44 -4.86 -36.14
C PHE A 78 -15.09 -3.74 -37.14
N GLY A 79 -13.82 -3.31 -37.21
CA GLY A 79 -13.39 -2.20 -38.08
C GLY A 79 -13.73 -0.81 -37.56
N LEU A 80 -14.36 -0.70 -36.38
CA LEU A 80 -14.76 0.57 -35.76
C LEU A 80 -13.58 1.17 -34.98
N LYS A 81 -13.03 2.28 -35.49
CA LYS A 81 -11.91 2.99 -34.84
C LYS A 81 -12.42 4.02 -33.82
N VAL A 82 -12.34 3.69 -32.53
CA VAL A 82 -12.51 4.68 -31.46
C VAL A 82 -11.21 5.46 -31.30
N GLY A 83 -11.16 6.68 -31.84
CA GLY A 83 -9.99 7.58 -31.74
C GLY A 83 -9.60 7.92 -30.29
N LEU A 84 -8.49 8.65 -30.10
CA LEU A 84 -8.03 9.12 -28.77
C LEU A 84 -9.19 9.78 -28.01
N VAL A 85 -9.69 9.08 -27.00
CA VAL A 85 -10.85 9.51 -26.21
C VAL A 85 -10.40 10.63 -25.27
N GLY A 86 -10.43 11.86 -25.76
CA GLY A 86 -10.75 13.00 -24.90
C GLY A 86 -12.19 12.82 -24.42
N LYS A 87 -12.41 13.09 -23.13
CA LYS A 87 -13.63 12.86 -22.30
C LYS A 87 -15.03 13.17 -22.86
N ILE A 88 -15.23 13.57 -24.11
CA ILE A 88 -16.44 14.28 -24.54
C ILE A 88 -17.31 13.54 -25.57
N LYS A 89 -16.84 12.52 -26.31
CA LYS A 89 -17.60 12.04 -27.50
C LYS A 89 -17.57 10.52 -27.75
N PHE A 90 -17.95 9.71 -26.75
CA PHE A 90 -18.07 8.26 -26.96
C PHE A 90 -19.36 7.88 -27.73
N GLU A 91 -20.50 8.49 -27.38
CA GLU A 91 -21.80 8.18 -28.02
C GLU A 91 -21.88 8.66 -29.47
N GLU A 92 -21.27 9.79 -29.80
CA GLU A 92 -21.35 10.42 -31.14
C GLU A 92 -20.69 9.60 -32.27
N ARG A 93 -19.91 8.55 -31.94
CA ARG A 93 -19.17 7.73 -32.91
C ARG A 93 -19.57 6.27 -32.98
N ALA A 94 -20.38 5.75 -32.04
CA ALA A 94 -20.87 4.37 -32.09
C ALA A 94 -22.08 4.18 -33.03
N GLY A 95 -22.58 5.26 -33.64
CA GLY A 95 -23.78 5.28 -34.48
C GLY A 95 -23.57 5.66 -35.95
N ARG A 96 -22.47 5.24 -36.60
CA ARG A 96 -22.34 5.24 -38.06
C ARG A 96 -21.80 3.93 -38.58
#